data_AF-A0A1G1Q8Q2-F1
#
_entry.id   AF-A0A1G1Q8Q2-F1
#
_cell.length_a   1.000
_cell.length_b   1.000
_cell.length_c   1.000
_cell.angle_alpha   90.00
_cell.angle_beta   90.00
_cell.angle_gamma   90.00
#
_symmetry.space_group_name_H-M   'P 1'
#
loop_
_entity.id
_entity.type
_entity.pdbx_description
1 polymer ?
#
loop_
_entity_poly.entity_id
_entity_poly.type
_entity_poly.pdbx_seq_one_letter_code
_entity_poly.pdbx_strand_id
1 'polypeptide(L)'
;MYFMFTGTKLAIKPGIPPVTLPASCRLAKADIKKNTPIEKRLSPIAEALRYADVLNEASVDTMAEVGLRLNVSRARVSQMLNLLNLDERIREYLLSIEDPKKHNYFTERKLRKIAVIKDKKEQNLKFRKILEEIDIEI
;
A
#
# COMPACT_ATOMS: atom_id res chain seq x y z
N MET A 1 -6.07 39.37 -5.01
CA MET A 1 -6.08 38.48 -6.20
C MET A 1 -4.70 37.88 -6.32
N TYR A 2 -4.57 36.57 -6.48
CA TYR A 2 -3.26 35.94 -6.69
C TYR A 2 -3.34 34.85 -7.77
N PHE A 3 -2.20 34.63 -8.41
CA PHE A 3 -2.02 33.63 -9.46
C PHE A 3 -1.59 32.31 -8.81
N MET A 4 -2.27 31.21 -9.16
CA MET A 4 -1.81 29.86 -8.80
C MET A 4 -1.62 29.02 -10.07
N PHE A 5 -0.54 28.25 -10.09
CA PHE A 5 -0.35 27.18 -11.05
C PHE A 5 -0.98 25.90 -10.52
N THR A 6 -1.99 25.40 -11.24
CA THR A 6 -2.54 24.05 -11.03
C THR A 6 -2.09 23.20 -12.20
N GLY A 7 -0.97 22.48 -12.04
CA GLY A 7 -0.31 21.79 -13.15
C GLY A 7 0.28 22.78 -14.17
N THR A 8 -0.16 22.72 -15.43
CA THR A 8 0.28 23.62 -16.51
C THR A 8 -0.60 24.84 -16.72
N LYS A 9 -1.74 24.94 -16.04
CA LYS A 9 -2.71 26.03 -16.22
C LYS A 9 -2.61 27.05 -15.09
N LEU A 10 -2.56 28.33 -15.47
CA LEU A 10 -2.60 29.47 -14.55
C LEU A 10 -4.06 29.83 -14.25
N ALA A 11 -4.44 29.79 -12.98
CA ALA A 11 -5.77 30.19 -12.52
C ALA A 11 -5.67 31.44 -11.63
N ILE A 12 -6.59 32.39 -11.83
CA ILE A 12 -6.74 33.57 -10.98
C ILE A 12 -7.74 33.22 -9.88
N LYS A 13 -7.33 33.35 -8.61
CA LYS A 13 -8.23 33.16 -7.47
C LYS A 13 -8.33 34.44 -6.62
N PRO A 14 -9.55 34.86 -6.21
CA PRO A 14 -9.70 35.87 -5.17
C PRO A 14 -9.36 35.25 -3.79
N GLY A 15 -8.58 35.96 -2.98
CA GLY A 15 -8.22 35.53 -1.61
C GLY A 15 -6.92 36.14 -1.09
N ILE A 16 -6.51 35.69 0.10
CA ILE A 16 -5.23 36.01 0.74
C ILE A 16 -4.12 35.23 -0.01
N PRO A 17 -3.04 35.89 -0.46
CA PRO A 17 -1.95 35.18 -1.11
C PRO A 17 -1.39 34.11 -0.17
N PRO A 18 -1.05 32.92 -0.68
CA PRO A 18 -0.38 31.91 0.12
C PRO A 18 0.91 32.51 0.70
N VAL A 19 1.28 32.09 1.91
CA VAL A 19 2.47 32.58 2.62
C VAL A 19 3.63 32.72 1.65
N THR A 20 4.07 33.96 1.42
CA THR A 20 5.23 34.23 0.57
C THR A 20 6.44 33.69 1.30
N LEU A 21 6.98 32.56 0.84
CA LEU A 21 8.28 32.11 1.29
C LEU A 21 9.28 33.23 0.96
N PRO A 22 10.02 33.77 1.94
CA PRO A 22 11.01 34.79 1.64
C PRO A 22 12.03 34.22 0.66
N ALA A 23 12.55 35.03 -0.26
CA ALA A 23 13.48 34.57 -1.30
C ALA A 23 14.75 33.90 -0.74
N SER A 24 15.04 34.09 0.55
CA SER A 24 16.11 33.43 1.30
C SER A 24 15.80 32.00 1.74
N CYS A 25 14.53 31.60 1.81
CA CYS A 25 14.12 30.26 2.21
C CYS A 25 14.13 29.32 1.01
N ARG A 26 15.21 28.54 0.86
CA ARG A 26 15.19 27.34 0.03
C ARG A 26 14.33 26.28 0.73
N LEU A 27 13.28 25.80 0.08
CA LEU A 27 12.59 24.59 0.53
C LEU A 27 13.59 23.43 0.51
N ALA A 28 13.88 22.85 1.68
CA ALA A 28 14.70 21.67 1.72
C ALA A 28 13.90 20.48 1.16
N LYS A 29 14.61 19.49 0.61
CA LYS A 29 13.97 18.21 0.22
C LYS A 29 13.20 17.57 1.38
N ALA A 30 13.65 17.82 2.61
CA ALA A 30 12.96 17.37 3.83
C ALA A 30 11.59 18.04 4.00
N ASP A 31 11.49 19.36 3.77
CA ASP A 31 10.23 20.11 3.87
C ASP A 31 9.24 19.66 2.79
N ILE A 32 9.74 19.41 1.57
CA ILE A 32 8.92 18.87 0.47
C ILE A 32 8.40 17.48 0.86
N LYS A 33 9.28 16.58 1.32
CA LYS A 33 8.92 15.21 1.71
C LYS A 33 7.92 15.18 2.87
N LYS A 34 8.08 16.05 3.87
CA LYS A 34 7.18 16.15 5.03
C LYS A 34 5.77 16.59 4.63
N ASN A 35 5.67 17.45 3.62
CA ASN A 35 4.41 18.01 3.15
C ASN A 35 3.82 17.29 1.93
N THR A 36 4.51 16.28 1.39
CA THR A 36 3.97 15.46 0.31
C THR A 36 2.85 14.57 0.87
N PRO A 37 1.64 14.59 0.28
CA PRO A 37 0.55 13.76 0.77
C PRO A 37 0.91 12.27 0.64
N ILE A 38 0.58 11.48 1.67
CA ILE A 38 0.76 10.03 1.63
C ILE A 38 -0.41 9.45 0.85
N GLU A 39 -0.15 9.02 -0.38
CA GLU A 39 -1.14 8.36 -1.22
C GLU A 39 -1.30 6.87 -0.83
N LYS A 40 -2.54 6.38 -0.82
CA LYS A 40 -2.85 4.98 -0.55
C LYS A 40 -2.38 4.11 -1.72
N ARG A 41 -1.47 3.17 -1.44
CA ARG A 41 -1.00 2.20 -2.44
C ARG A 41 -2.03 1.09 -2.64
N LEU A 42 -1.83 0.26 -3.66
CA LEU A 42 -2.58 -0.99 -3.84
C LEU A 42 -2.38 -1.91 -2.62
N SER A 43 -3.48 -2.49 -2.14
CA SER A 43 -3.43 -3.47 -1.04
C SER A 43 -2.75 -4.75 -1.52
N PRO A 44 -1.77 -5.30 -0.77
CA PRO A 44 -1.17 -6.60 -1.10
C PRO A 44 -2.19 -7.74 -1.17
N ILE A 45 -3.27 -7.65 -0.39
CA ILE A 45 -4.35 -8.65 -0.40
C ILE A 45 -5.17 -8.53 -1.68
N ALA A 46 -5.52 -7.30 -2.10
CA ALA A 46 -6.21 -7.09 -3.36
C ALA A 46 -5.34 -7.55 -4.56
N GLU A 47 -4.03 -7.31 -4.49
CA GLU A 47 -3.09 -7.85 -5.48
C GLU A 47 -3.08 -9.39 -5.46
N ALA A 48 -3.00 -10.03 -4.29
CA ALA A 48 -3.04 -11.48 -4.19
C ALA A 48 -4.32 -12.11 -4.73
N LEU A 49 -5.49 -11.47 -4.52
CA LEU A 49 -6.76 -11.90 -5.09
C LEU A 49 -6.72 -11.87 -6.62
N ARG A 50 -6.19 -10.80 -7.23
CA ARG A 50 -6.01 -10.74 -8.69
C ARG A 50 -5.17 -11.90 -9.24
N TYR A 51 -4.15 -12.33 -8.51
CA TYR A 51 -3.33 -13.48 -8.92
C TYR A 51 -4.12 -14.80 -8.83
N ALA A 52 -4.98 -14.94 -7.81
CA ALA A 52 -5.85 -16.10 -7.69
C ALA A 52 -6.91 -16.12 -8.80
N ASP A 53 -7.48 -14.96 -9.16
CA ASP A 53 -8.44 -14.85 -10.25
C ASP A 53 -7.84 -15.36 -11.57
N VAL A 54 -6.62 -14.92 -11.91
CA VAL A 54 -5.91 -15.37 -13.12
C VAL A 54 -5.58 -16.87 -13.07
N LEU A 55 -5.21 -17.39 -11.90
CA LEU A 55 -4.93 -18.82 -11.73
C LEU A 55 -6.19 -19.68 -11.88
N ASN A 56 -7.37 -19.14 -11.57
CA ASN A 56 -8.65 -19.84 -11.69
C ASN A 56 -9.25 -19.78 -13.10
N GLU A 57 -8.64 -19.05 -14.03
CA GLU A 57 -9.07 -19.03 -15.42
C GLU A 57 -8.83 -20.39 -16.08
N ALA A 58 -9.82 -20.89 -16.82
CA ALA A 58 -9.75 -22.20 -17.50
C ALA A 58 -8.63 -22.33 -18.56
N SER A 59 -7.93 -21.23 -18.88
CA SER A 59 -6.84 -21.16 -19.85
C SER A 59 -5.46 -21.08 -19.19
N VAL A 60 -5.39 -21.29 -17.87
CA VAL A 60 -4.17 -21.24 -17.06
C VAL A 60 -4.09 -22.51 -16.23
N ASP A 61 -3.04 -23.29 -16.45
CA ASP A 61 -2.83 -24.56 -15.73
C ASP A 61 -1.78 -24.40 -14.62
N THR A 62 -0.89 -23.40 -14.72
CA THR A 62 0.26 -23.29 -13.82
C THR A 62 0.56 -21.88 -13.31
N MET A 63 1.19 -21.79 -12.14
CA MET A 63 1.70 -20.52 -11.61
C MET A 63 2.76 -19.87 -12.51
N ALA A 64 3.43 -20.63 -13.38
CA ALA A 64 4.39 -20.08 -14.32
C ALA A 64 3.67 -19.29 -15.43
N GLU A 65 2.54 -19.81 -15.93
CA GLU A 65 1.69 -19.12 -16.91
C GLU A 65 1.05 -17.87 -16.33
N VAL A 66 0.57 -17.90 -15.08
CA VAL A 66 0.14 -16.69 -14.37
C VAL A 66 1.27 -15.65 -14.36
N GLY A 67 2.50 -16.10 -14.10
CA GLY A 67 3.68 -15.25 -14.12
C GLY A 67 3.92 -14.61 -15.48
N LEU A 68 3.83 -15.39 -16.56
CA LEU A 68 3.95 -14.89 -17.93
C LEU A 68 2.87 -13.85 -18.26
N ARG A 69 1.60 -14.11 -17.90
CA ARG A 69 0.49 -13.18 -18.15
C ARG A 69 0.61 -11.88 -17.38
N LEU A 70 1.05 -11.94 -16.13
CA LEU A 70 1.23 -10.77 -15.26
C LEU A 70 2.63 -10.17 -15.36
N ASN A 71 3.48 -10.68 -16.27
CA ASN A 71 4.87 -10.27 -16.47
C ASN A 71 5.72 -10.27 -15.18
N VAL A 72 5.60 -11.33 -14.39
CA VAL A 72 6.35 -11.57 -13.15
C VAL A 72 6.90 -12.98 -13.08
N SER A 73 7.85 -13.22 -12.18
CA SER A 73 8.36 -14.57 -11.97
C SER A 73 7.33 -15.48 -11.31
N ARG A 74 7.41 -16.79 -11.59
CA ARG A 74 6.66 -17.84 -10.86
C ARG A 74 6.80 -17.69 -9.34
N ALA A 75 8.00 -17.34 -8.87
CA ALA A 75 8.24 -17.14 -7.44
C ALA A 75 7.41 -15.98 -6.88
N ARG A 76 7.25 -14.88 -7.63
CA ARG A 76 6.39 -13.77 -7.22
C ARG A 76 4.93 -14.19 -7.13
N VAL A 77 4.43 -14.98 -8.08
CA VAL A 77 3.06 -15.54 -8.05
C VAL A 77 2.83 -16.34 -6.79
N SER A 78 3.72 -17.29 -6.49
CA SER A 78 3.63 -18.11 -5.28
C SER A 78 3.65 -17.28 -4.00
N GLN A 79 4.48 -16.24 -3.94
CA GLN A 79 4.53 -15.32 -2.80
C GLN A 79 3.21 -14.56 -2.60
N MET A 80 2.56 -14.12 -3.69
CA MET A 80 1.27 -13.41 -3.62
C MET A 80 0.18 -14.34 -3.15
N LEU A 81 0.06 -15.52 -3.76
CA LEU A 81 -0.93 -16.52 -3.39
C LEU A 81 -0.77 -16.97 -1.94
N ASN A 82 0.47 -17.03 -1.42
CA ASN A 82 0.70 -17.37 -0.02
C ASN A 82 0.07 -16.35 0.95
N LEU A 83 -0.13 -15.08 0.56
CA LEU A 83 -0.84 -14.12 1.42
C LEU A 83 -2.30 -14.53 1.66
N LEU A 84 -2.90 -15.30 0.76
CA LEU A 84 -4.25 -15.85 0.92
C LEU A 84 -4.28 -17.00 1.95
N ASN A 85 -3.15 -17.39 2.53
CA ASN A 85 -3.10 -18.29 3.68
C ASN A 85 -3.24 -17.57 5.03
N LEU A 86 -3.34 -16.23 5.04
CA LEU A 86 -3.67 -15.48 6.24
C LEU A 86 -5.08 -15.84 6.75
N ASP A 87 -5.28 -15.69 8.05
CA ASP A 87 -6.59 -15.75 8.68
C ASP A 87 -7.55 -14.73 8.06
N GLU A 88 -8.81 -15.11 7.88
CA GLU A 88 -9.81 -14.25 7.23
C GLU A 88 -9.93 -12.90 7.94
N ARG A 89 -9.93 -12.90 9.27
CA ARG A 89 -10.04 -11.68 10.08
C ARG A 89 -8.92 -10.70 9.79
N ILE A 90 -7.71 -11.21 9.54
CA ILE A 90 -6.55 -10.38 9.17
C ILE A 90 -6.76 -9.79 7.78
N ARG A 91 -7.25 -10.57 6.81
CA ARG A 91 -7.51 -10.09 5.44
C ARG A 91 -8.59 -9.01 5.41
N GLU A 92 -9.71 -9.26 6.07
CA GLU A 92 -10.82 -8.31 6.20
C GLU A 92 -10.34 -7.00 6.83
N TYR A 93 -9.58 -7.08 7.93
CA TYR A 93 -8.99 -5.91 8.56
C TYR A 93 -8.10 -5.14 7.59
N LEU A 94 -7.17 -5.80 6.89
CA LEU A 94 -6.25 -5.15 5.94
C LEU A 94 -6.97 -4.46 4.78
N LEU A 95 -8.08 -5.03 4.31
CA LEU A 95 -8.91 -4.43 3.27
C LEU A 95 -9.73 -3.23 3.79
N SER A 96 -10.09 -3.23 5.07
CA SER A 96 -10.86 -2.15 5.71
C SER A 96 -10.04 -0.89 6.06
N ILE A 97 -8.71 -0.93 5.97
CA ILE A 97 -7.88 0.21 6.36
C ILE A 97 -8.05 1.37 5.37
N GLU A 98 -8.63 2.46 5.85
CA GLU A 98 -8.79 3.70 5.07
C GLU A 98 -7.56 4.61 5.15
N ASP A 99 -6.92 4.70 6.33
CA ASP A 99 -5.74 5.56 6.52
C ASP A 99 -4.57 5.13 5.61
N PRO A 100 -4.12 5.97 4.67
CA PRO A 100 -3.01 5.65 3.76
C PRO A 100 -1.71 5.31 4.50
N LYS A 101 -1.42 5.92 5.65
CA LYS A 101 -0.19 5.66 6.40
C LYS A 101 -0.21 4.25 7.00
N LYS A 102 -1.27 3.89 7.73
CA LYS A 102 -1.48 2.54 8.25
C LYS A 102 -1.58 1.50 7.12
N HIS A 103 -2.29 1.81 6.04
CA HIS A 103 -2.42 0.91 4.90
C HIS A 103 -1.05 0.59 4.27
N ASN A 104 -0.24 1.63 4.01
CA ASN A 104 1.05 1.47 3.35
C ASN A 104 2.12 0.83 4.26
N TYR A 105 1.90 0.81 5.57
CA TYR A 105 2.77 0.11 6.51
C TYR A 105 2.73 -1.41 6.26
N PHE A 106 1.55 -1.96 5.96
CA PHE A 106 1.35 -3.38 5.70
C PHE A 106 1.81 -3.76 4.29
N THR A 107 3.12 -3.87 4.14
CA THR A 107 3.72 -4.39 2.91
C THR A 107 3.60 -5.91 2.85
N GLU A 108 3.58 -6.41 1.62
CA GLU A 108 3.63 -7.83 1.31
C GLU A 108 4.71 -8.60 2.10
N ARG A 109 5.93 -8.06 2.16
CA ARG A 109 7.05 -8.66 2.89
C ARG A 109 6.78 -8.85 4.39
N LYS A 110 6.05 -7.93 5.04
CA LYS A 110 5.66 -8.07 6.44
C LYS A 110 4.60 -9.16 6.60
N LEU A 111 3.58 -9.13 5.76
CA LEU A 111 2.46 -10.07 5.80
C LEU A 111 2.90 -11.52 5.53
N ARG A 112 3.87 -11.72 4.63
CA ARG A 112 4.40 -13.05 4.31
C ARG A 112 4.98 -13.77 5.54
N LYS A 113 5.58 -13.04 6.48
CA LYS A 113 6.12 -13.63 7.72
C LYS A 113 5.03 -14.24 8.60
N ILE A 114 3.81 -13.71 8.51
CA ILE A 114 2.64 -14.19 9.23
C ILE A 114 1.97 -15.31 8.45
N ALA A 115 1.84 -15.14 7.14
CA ALA A 115 1.14 -16.08 6.25
C ALA A 115 1.77 -17.49 6.21
N VAL A 116 3.07 -17.61 6.49
CA VAL A 116 3.77 -18.91 6.57
C VAL A 116 3.37 -19.74 7.81
N ILE A 117 2.81 -19.12 8.84
CA ILE A 117 2.41 -19.80 10.07
C ILE A 117 1.13 -20.59 9.82
N LYS A 118 1.12 -21.87 10.17
CA LYS A 118 -0.06 -22.73 9.93
C LYS A 118 -1.19 -22.49 10.94
N ASP A 119 -0.84 -22.22 12.20
CA ASP A 119 -1.83 -21.95 13.24
C ASP A 119 -2.41 -20.54 13.13
N LYS A 120 -3.71 -20.46 12.88
CA LYS A 120 -4.48 -19.22 12.77
C LYS A 120 -4.49 -18.40 14.06
N LYS A 121 -4.43 -19.05 15.23
CA LYS A 121 -4.34 -18.35 16.52
C LYS A 121 -3.00 -17.63 16.66
N GLU A 122 -1.91 -18.32 16.31
CA GLU A 122 -0.57 -17.73 16.32
C GLU A 122 -0.44 -16.60 15.28
N GLN A 123 -1.05 -16.74 14.10
CA GLN A 123 -1.11 -15.65 13.11
C GLN A 123 -1.75 -14.39 13.71
N ASN A 124 -2.93 -14.53 14.32
CA ASN A 124 -3.65 -13.43 14.96
C ASN A 124 -2.83 -12.80 16.09
N LEU A 125 -2.14 -13.60 16.91
CA LEU A 125 -1.30 -13.08 17.99
C LEU A 125 -0.12 -12.24 17.45
N LYS A 126 0.57 -12.71 16.41
CA LYS A 126 1.66 -11.93 15.80
C LYS A 126 1.14 -10.70 15.08
N PHE A 127 -0.01 -10.78 14.43
CA PHE A 127 -0.63 -9.63 13.78
C PHE A 127 -1.00 -8.55 14.80
N ARG A 128 -1.53 -8.92 15.97
CA ARG A 128 -1.80 -7.99 17.07
C ARG A 128 -0.55 -7.28 17.57
N LYS A 129 0.58 -7.99 17.71
CA LYS A 129 1.85 -7.35 18.09
C LYS A 129 2.29 -6.29 17.07
N ILE A 130 2.09 -6.54 15.78
CA ILE A 130 2.38 -5.56 14.74
C ILE A 130 1.45 -4.35 14.83
N LEU A 131 0.18 -4.55 15.18
CA LEU A 131 -0.74 -3.43 15.42
C LEU A 131 -0.29 -2.57 16.60
N GLU A 132 0.14 -3.20 17.70
CA GLU A 132 0.70 -2.51 18.86
C GLU A 132 1.95 -1.69 18.50
N GLU A 133 2.83 -2.21 17.64
CA GLU A 133 3.99 -1.45 17.13
C GLU A 133 3.58 -0.20 16.32
N ILE A 134 2.51 -0.28 15.54
CA ILE A 134 2.02 0.84 14.72
C ILE A 134 1.43 1.95 15.60
N ASP A 135 0.73 1.59 16.67
CA ASP A 135 0.10 2.55 17.59
C ASP A 135 1.10 3.15 18.61
N ILE A 136 2.37 2.71 18.61
CA ILE A 136 3.49 3.30 19.40
C ILE A 136 4.22 4.41 18.61
N GLU A 137 3.99 4.55 17.30
CA GLU A 137 4.64 5.57 16.46
C GLU A 137 3.66 6.63 15.92
N ILE A 138 3.07 7.45 16.81
CA ILE A 138 2.47 8.75 16.45
C ILE A 138 2.87 9.82 17.46
#